data_AF-E7GND2-F1
#
_entry.id   AF-E7GND2-F1
#
_cell.length_a   1.000
_cell.length_b   1.000
_cell.length_c   1.000
_cell.angle_alpha   90.00
_cell.angle_beta   90.00
_cell.angle_gamma   90.00
#
_symmetry.space_group_name_H-M   'P 1'
#
loop_
_entity.id
_entity.type
_entity.pdbx_description
1 polymer ?
#
loop_
_entity_poly.entity_id
_entity_poly.type
_entity_poly.pdbx_seq_one_letter_code
_entity_poly.pdbx_strand_id
1 'polypeptide(L)'
;MGVRYGKKKKEIDLLNQCLEQRDRDEIKGFQKHGCLQFCIVPGGFEVNLFLAVRHDAVDRMHIKDRMPQLRQSITEEIRKLQGHHMTWEICNEGLSEYDSFDIDNEEPEDFCDFLKKDHDGCESYLRLFFEADDETLKTSDTIADAVVYYFELLAPLYNAMVWRPPVK
;
A
#
# COMPACT_ATOMS: atom_id res chain seq x y z
N MET A 1 15.29 -4.04 7.61
CA MET A 1 15.26 -5.13 6.59
C MET A 1 13.79 -5.41 6.29
N GLY A 2 13.39 -5.54 5.03
CA GLY A 2 11.97 -5.67 4.66
C GLY A 2 11.74 -6.61 3.49
N VAL A 3 10.55 -7.23 3.46
CA VAL A 3 10.11 -8.13 2.39
C VAL A 3 8.83 -7.56 1.77
N ARG A 4 8.75 -7.54 0.44
CA ARG A 4 7.62 -6.99 -0.31
C ARG A 4 6.98 -8.05 -1.20
N TYR A 5 5.65 -8.06 -1.26
CA TYR A 5 4.82 -9.00 -2.01
C TYR A 5 3.73 -8.23 -2.77
N GLY A 6 3.34 -8.71 -3.95
CA GLY A 6 2.35 -8.02 -4.79
C GLY A 6 2.18 -8.67 -6.16
N LYS A 7 2.29 -7.86 -7.21
CA LYS A 7 2.19 -8.31 -8.61
C LYS A 7 3.11 -9.51 -8.89
N LYS A 8 2.56 -10.53 -9.54
CA LYS A 8 3.28 -11.76 -9.91
C LYS A 8 4.30 -11.46 -11.00
N LYS A 9 5.34 -12.29 -11.08
CA LYS A 9 6.37 -12.19 -12.13
C LYS A 9 5.79 -12.05 -13.54
N LYS A 10 4.76 -12.82 -13.91
CA LYS A 10 4.11 -12.69 -15.24
C LYS A 10 3.46 -11.34 -15.48
N GLU A 11 2.84 -10.76 -14.47
CA GLU A 11 2.25 -9.42 -14.55
C GLU A 11 3.37 -8.41 -14.77
N ILE A 12 4.44 -8.50 -13.98
CA ILE A 12 5.64 -7.67 -14.15
C ILE A 12 6.28 -7.85 -15.53
N ASP A 13 6.42 -9.09 -16.01
CA ASP A 13 7.01 -9.40 -17.32
C ASP A 13 6.17 -8.82 -18.47
N LEU A 14 4.83 -8.82 -18.35
CA LEU A 14 3.94 -8.19 -19.35
C LEU A 14 4.08 -6.67 -19.34
N LEU A 15 4.18 -6.06 -18.15
CA LEU A 15 4.49 -4.63 -18.03
C LEU A 15 5.81 -4.29 -18.70
N ASN A 16 6.81 -5.17 -18.55
CA ASN A 16 8.12 -5.01 -19.17
C ASN A 16 8.11 -5.17 -20.70
N GLN A 17 7.15 -5.91 -21.28
CA GLN A 17 7.07 -6.16 -22.72
C GLN A 17 6.41 -5.02 -23.51
N CYS A 18 5.55 -4.22 -22.87
CA CYS A 18 4.82 -3.12 -23.50
C CYS A 18 5.59 -1.78 -23.53
N LEU A 19 6.89 -1.78 -23.18
CA LEU A 19 7.70 -0.57 -23.01
C LEU A 19 8.84 -0.50 -24.03
N GLU A 20 9.00 0.67 -24.66
CA GLU A 20 10.11 0.90 -25.59
C GLU A 20 11.46 0.96 -24.82
N GLN A 21 12.56 0.73 -25.54
CA GLN A 21 13.91 0.61 -24.94
C GLN A 21 14.36 1.84 -24.13
N ARG A 22 13.72 3.01 -24.30
CA ARG A 22 14.00 4.26 -23.57
C ARG A 22 13.23 4.41 -22.26
N ASP A 23 12.06 3.79 -22.10
CA ASP A 23 11.24 3.84 -20.87
C ASP A 23 11.72 2.87 -19.79
N ARG A 24 12.81 2.17 -20.12
CA ARG A 24 13.41 1.14 -19.31
C ARG A 24 13.80 1.67 -17.92
N ASP A 25 14.16 2.92 -17.70
CA ASP A 25 14.59 3.34 -16.34
C ASP A 25 13.46 3.95 -15.49
N GLU A 26 12.32 4.29 -16.09
CA GLU A 26 11.19 4.94 -15.39
C GLU A 26 10.03 3.99 -15.02
N ILE A 27 10.03 2.71 -15.40
CA ILE A 27 8.96 1.76 -14.95
C ILE A 27 9.55 0.50 -14.30
N LYS A 28 10.87 0.33 -14.33
CA LYS A 28 11.60 -0.89 -13.92
C LYS A 28 11.53 -1.28 -12.45
N GLY A 29 11.06 -0.42 -11.56
CA GLY A 29 11.08 -0.70 -10.13
C GLY A 29 9.77 -1.34 -9.69
N PHE A 30 9.82 -2.53 -9.09
CA PHE A 30 8.70 -3.07 -8.28
C PHE A 30 8.15 -2.02 -7.30
N GLN A 31 9.01 -1.08 -6.88
CA GLN A 31 8.68 0.09 -6.07
C GLN A 31 7.67 1.07 -6.68
N LYS A 32 7.49 1.13 -8.01
CA LYS A 32 6.50 2.01 -8.67
C LYS A 32 5.09 1.46 -8.60
N HIS A 33 4.93 0.25 -8.06
CA HIS A 33 3.67 -0.39 -7.84
C HIS A 33 3.38 -0.58 -6.37
N GLY A 34 2.10 -0.56 -6.04
CA GLY A 34 1.64 -0.90 -4.71
C GLY A 34 2.02 -2.33 -4.36
N CYS A 35 2.27 -2.56 -3.08
CA CYS A 35 2.65 -3.86 -2.54
C CYS A 35 2.21 -4.02 -1.08
N LEU A 36 2.08 -5.27 -0.65
CA LEU A 36 2.05 -5.63 0.76
C LEU A 36 3.49 -5.85 1.24
N GLN A 37 3.84 -5.29 2.37
CA GLN A 37 5.20 -5.34 2.90
C GLN A 37 5.17 -5.64 4.39
N PHE A 38 6.21 -6.31 4.87
CA PHE A 38 6.55 -6.25 6.28
C PHE A 38 8.03 -5.92 6.48
N CYS A 39 8.37 -5.28 7.60
CA CYS A 39 9.75 -4.92 7.90
C CYS A 39 10.01 -4.75 9.39
N ILE A 40 11.27 -4.94 9.76
CA ILE A 40 11.80 -4.57 11.09
C ILE A 40 12.32 -3.14 11.00
N VAL A 41 11.86 -2.31 11.94
CA VAL A 41 12.25 -0.91 12.15
C VAL A 41 12.84 -0.74 13.56
N PRO A 42 13.56 0.35 13.88
CA PRO A 42 14.24 0.49 15.18
C PRO A 42 13.33 0.33 16.41
N GLY A 43 12.04 0.65 16.30
CA GLY A 43 11.07 0.55 17.39
C GLY A 43 10.26 -0.75 17.44
N GLY A 44 10.38 -1.63 16.43
CA GLY A 44 9.53 -2.82 16.37
C GLY A 44 9.35 -3.37 14.95
N PHE A 45 8.12 -3.74 14.61
CA PHE A 45 7.78 -4.42 13.37
C PHE A 45 6.58 -3.77 12.69
N GLU A 46 6.61 -3.72 11.37
CA GLU A 46 5.54 -3.12 10.58
C GLU A 46 4.98 -4.10 9.55
N VAL A 47 3.67 -4.03 9.37
CA VAL A 47 2.94 -4.62 8.23
C VAL A 47 2.26 -3.48 7.48
N ASN A 48 2.56 -3.34 6.20
CA ASN A 48 2.21 -2.17 5.41
C ASN A 48 1.51 -2.57 4.10
N LEU A 49 0.51 -1.78 3.68
CA LEU A 49 0.03 -1.73 2.30
C LEU A 49 0.58 -0.45 1.69
N PHE A 50 1.64 -0.58 0.90
CA PHE A 50 2.23 0.55 0.20
C PHE A 50 1.46 0.81 -1.08
N LEU A 51 0.91 2.00 -1.28
CA LEU A 51 0.19 2.36 -2.51
C LEU A 51 1.15 3.00 -3.53
N ALA A 52 1.93 3.98 -3.09
CA ALA A 52 2.65 4.85 -4.01
C ALA A 52 3.96 5.38 -3.43
N VAL A 53 5.00 5.37 -4.27
CA VAL A 53 6.28 6.06 -4.03
C VAL A 53 6.21 7.51 -4.51
N ARG A 54 7.22 8.31 -4.14
CA ARG A 54 7.30 9.74 -4.47
C ARG A 54 7.00 10.04 -5.93
N HIS A 55 7.72 9.41 -6.86
CA HIS A 55 7.62 9.73 -8.28
C HIS A 55 7.15 8.55 -9.13
N ASP A 56 6.29 8.87 -10.11
CA ASP A 56 5.81 7.96 -11.17
C ASP A 56 5.13 6.68 -10.64
N ALA A 57 4.44 6.78 -9.51
CA ALA A 57 3.66 5.66 -8.97
C ALA A 57 2.48 5.34 -9.89
N VAL A 58 2.49 4.14 -10.48
CA VAL A 58 1.47 3.70 -11.45
C VAL A 58 0.11 3.56 -10.80
N ASP A 59 0.08 2.97 -9.60
CA ASP A 59 -1.17 2.71 -8.89
C ASP A 59 -1.80 4.01 -8.34
N ARG A 60 -1.01 5.06 -8.05
CA ARG A 60 -1.52 6.42 -7.79
C ARG A 60 -2.32 6.96 -8.97
N MET A 61 -1.72 6.94 -10.15
CA MET A 61 -2.38 7.46 -11.36
C MET A 61 -3.67 6.68 -11.64
N HIS A 62 -3.65 5.36 -11.46
CA HIS A 62 -4.84 4.54 -11.58
C HIS A 62 -5.96 4.93 -10.63
N ILE A 63 -5.64 5.13 -9.34
CA ILE A 63 -6.60 5.57 -8.34
C ILE A 63 -7.19 6.93 -8.72
N LYS A 64 -6.36 7.90 -9.14
CA LYS A 64 -6.85 9.23 -9.54
C LYS A 64 -7.80 9.17 -10.72
N ASP A 65 -7.45 8.39 -11.74
CA ASP A 65 -8.25 8.27 -12.97
C ASP A 65 -9.56 7.50 -12.76
N ARG A 66 -9.57 6.57 -11.80
CA ARG A 66 -10.70 5.65 -11.56
C ARG A 66 -11.39 5.79 -10.22
N MET A 67 -11.09 6.86 -9.47
CA MET A 67 -11.65 7.07 -8.14
C MET A 67 -13.19 6.94 -8.11
N PRO A 68 -13.96 7.52 -9.06
CA PRO A 68 -15.41 7.38 -9.03
C PRO A 68 -15.91 5.92 -9.12
N GLN A 69 -15.19 5.06 -9.85
CA GLN A 69 -15.55 3.65 -10.03
C GLN A 69 -15.06 2.78 -8.86
N LEU A 70 -13.93 3.14 -8.26
CA LEU A 70 -13.30 2.36 -7.18
C LEU A 70 -13.80 2.76 -5.79
N ARG A 71 -14.39 3.95 -5.64
CA ARG A 71 -14.79 4.52 -4.34
C ARG A 71 -15.57 3.54 -3.47
N GLN A 72 -16.63 2.95 -4.02
CA GLN A 72 -17.46 2.02 -3.25
C GLN A 72 -16.66 0.82 -2.74
N SER A 73 -15.90 0.15 -3.62
CA SER A 73 -15.08 -1.00 -3.21
C SER A 73 -14.02 -0.62 -2.19
N ILE A 74 -13.36 0.53 -2.36
CA ILE A 74 -12.33 1.00 -1.40
C ILE A 74 -12.98 1.27 -0.04
N THR A 75 -14.08 2.03 0.01
CA THR A 75 -14.80 2.32 1.26
C THR A 75 -15.27 1.06 1.97
N GLU A 76 -15.79 0.07 1.23
CA GLU A 76 -16.22 -1.21 1.81
C GLU A 76 -15.06 -2.00 2.42
N GLU A 77 -13.88 -2.02 1.76
CA GLU A 77 -12.70 -2.68 2.32
C GLU A 77 -12.10 -1.90 3.50
N ILE A 78 -12.06 -0.57 3.46
CA ILE A 78 -11.60 0.28 4.58
C ILE A 78 -12.45 0.03 5.83
N ARG A 79 -13.77 -0.08 5.69
CA ARG A 79 -14.67 -0.38 6.82
C ARG A 79 -14.32 -1.69 7.52
N LYS A 80 -13.84 -2.70 6.78
CA LYS A 80 -13.45 -4.00 7.36
C LYS A 80 -12.14 -3.94 8.13
N LEU A 81 -11.34 -2.90 7.93
CA LEU A 81 -10.06 -2.71 8.63
C LEU A 81 -10.23 -2.01 9.98
N GLN A 82 -11.43 -1.51 10.31
CA GLN A 82 -11.70 -0.88 11.61
C GLN A 82 -11.54 -1.89 12.76
N GLY A 83 -10.90 -1.45 13.83
CA GLY A 83 -10.53 -2.26 14.99
C GLY A 83 -9.18 -2.97 14.87
N HIS A 84 -8.40 -2.66 13.83
CA HIS A 84 -7.07 -3.22 13.62
C HIS A 84 -5.93 -2.23 13.86
N HIS A 85 -6.22 -1.02 14.38
CA HIS A 85 -5.20 -0.04 14.75
C HIS A 85 -4.25 0.32 13.61
N MET A 86 -4.83 0.49 12.42
CA MET A 86 -4.10 0.85 11.22
C MET A 86 -4.23 2.33 10.93
N THR A 87 -3.17 2.93 10.38
CA THR A 87 -3.16 4.33 9.98
C THR A 87 -2.70 4.43 8.54
N TRP A 88 -3.39 5.21 7.72
CA TRP A 88 -2.90 5.57 6.40
C TRP A 88 -2.08 6.86 6.49
N GLU A 89 -0.89 6.86 5.92
CA GLU A 89 0.01 8.01 5.93
C GLU A 89 0.29 8.49 4.50
N ILE A 90 0.27 9.80 4.31
CA ILE A 90 0.69 10.49 3.08
C ILE A 90 1.77 11.49 3.47
N CYS A 91 3.00 11.26 2.99
CA CYS A 91 4.19 11.98 3.45
C CYS A 91 4.98 12.56 2.28
N ASN A 92 5.32 13.84 2.36
CA ASN A 92 6.28 14.48 1.48
C ASN A 92 7.36 15.18 2.31
N GLU A 93 8.43 14.44 2.59
CA GLU A 93 9.55 14.93 3.40
C GLU A 93 10.21 16.19 2.82
N GLY A 94 10.22 16.34 1.48
CA GLY A 94 10.81 17.50 0.82
C GLY A 94 10.07 18.80 1.10
N LEU A 95 8.76 18.71 1.36
CA LEU A 95 7.88 19.85 1.65
C LEU A 95 7.41 19.91 3.10
N SER A 96 7.86 18.96 3.95
CA SER A 96 7.36 18.80 5.33
C SER A 96 5.84 18.62 5.41
N GLU A 97 5.23 18.01 4.39
CA GLU A 97 3.80 17.70 4.39
C GLU A 97 3.59 16.30 4.96
N TYR A 98 2.66 16.19 5.91
CA TYR A 98 2.31 14.95 6.56
C TYR A 98 0.81 14.95 6.85
N ASP A 99 0.11 13.98 6.29
CA ASP A 99 -1.30 13.74 6.49
C ASP A 99 -1.51 12.29 6.91
N SER A 100 -2.36 12.08 7.91
CA SER A 100 -2.72 10.76 8.41
C SER A 100 -4.23 10.56 8.39
N PHE A 101 -4.67 9.33 8.13
CA PHE A 101 -6.05 8.88 8.29
C PHE A 101 -6.08 7.69 9.25
N ASP A 102 -6.65 7.87 10.43
CA ASP A 102 -6.81 6.82 11.42
C ASP A 102 -8.05 5.97 11.07
N ILE A 103 -7.81 4.73 10.65
CA ILE A 103 -8.86 3.84 10.16
C ILE A 103 -9.91 3.56 11.24
N ASP A 104 -9.51 3.53 12.52
CA ASP A 104 -10.41 3.17 13.61
C ASP A 104 -11.29 4.34 14.05
N ASN A 105 -10.78 5.57 13.90
CA ASN A 105 -11.40 6.78 14.47
C ASN A 105 -12.05 7.69 13.41
N GLU A 106 -11.81 7.47 12.13
CA GLU A 106 -12.40 8.24 11.03
C GLU A 106 -13.45 7.44 10.25
N GLU A 107 -14.37 8.16 9.59
CA GLU A 107 -15.45 7.55 8.83
C GLU A 107 -14.93 6.99 7.50
N PRO A 108 -15.14 5.69 7.18
CA PRO A 108 -14.65 5.06 5.94
C PRO A 108 -15.06 5.78 4.65
N GLU A 109 -16.20 6.48 4.68
CA GLU A 109 -16.74 7.29 3.58
C GLU A 109 -15.83 8.46 3.19
N ASP A 110 -15.07 8.99 4.14
CA ASP A 110 -14.17 10.14 3.96
C ASP A 110 -12.79 9.73 3.43
N PHE A 111 -12.44 8.44 3.51
CA PHE A 111 -11.12 7.93 3.12
C PHE A 111 -10.75 8.26 1.66
N CYS A 112 -11.68 8.09 0.72
CA CYS A 112 -11.40 8.42 -0.69
C CYS A 112 -11.22 9.92 -0.93
N ASP A 113 -11.78 10.78 -0.08
CA ASP A 113 -11.55 12.22 -0.13
C ASP A 113 -10.22 12.59 0.52
N PHE A 114 -9.86 11.94 1.63
CA PHE A 114 -8.52 12.01 2.20
C PHE A 114 -7.44 11.62 1.18
N LEU A 115 -7.64 10.53 0.44
CA LEU A 115 -6.67 10.02 -0.54
C LEU A 115 -6.42 10.98 -1.71
N LYS A 116 -7.27 12.00 -1.93
CA LYS A 116 -7.01 13.06 -2.93
C LYS A 116 -5.79 13.92 -2.59
N LYS A 117 -5.35 13.91 -1.32
CA LYS A 117 -4.11 14.56 -0.89
C LYS A 117 -2.86 13.85 -1.42
N ASP A 118 -2.97 12.58 -1.82
CA ASP A 118 -1.84 11.88 -2.46
C ASP A 118 -1.52 12.51 -3.81
N HIS A 119 -0.28 12.94 -4.00
CA HIS A 119 0.22 13.52 -5.24
C HIS A 119 1.66 13.14 -5.51
N ASP A 120 2.13 13.48 -6.72
CA ASP A 120 3.53 13.25 -7.06
C ASP A 120 4.43 14.05 -6.11
N GLY A 121 5.48 13.40 -5.61
CA GLY A 121 6.30 13.85 -4.48
C GLY A 121 5.98 13.14 -3.16
N CYS A 122 4.77 12.60 -2.98
CA CYS A 122 4.38 11.93 -1.73
C CYS A 122 4.68 10.44 -1.74
N GLU A 123 4.95 9.88 -0.57
CA GLU A 123 4.72 8.45 -0.30
C GLU A 123 3.32 8.30 0.28
N SER A 124 2.64 7.21 -0.06
CA SER A 124 1.30 6.92 0.44
C SER A 124 1.18 5.44 0.79
N TYR A 125 0.86 5.14 2.05
CA TYR A 125 0.80 3.76 2.54
C TYR A 125 -0.07 3.62 3.78
N LEU A 126 -0.70 2.45 3.93
CA LEU A 126 -1.28 1.99 5.17
C LEU A 126 -0.20 1.34 6.04
N ARG A 127 -0.23 1.62 7.33
CA ARG A 127 0.72 1.13 8.33
C ARG A 127 0.00 0.48 9.50
N LEU A 128 0.48 -0.70 9.87
CA LEU A 128 0.26 -1.37 11.15
C LEU A 128 1.60 -1.54 11.84
N PHE A 129 1.69 -1.15 13.12
CA PHE A 129 2.93 -1.19 13.88
C PHE A 129 2.77 -2.02 15.16
N PHE A 130 3.75 -2.89 15.40
CA PHE A 130 3.92 -3.64 16.63
C PHE A 130 5.16 -3.11 17.35
N GLU A 131 5.01 -2.81 18.64
CA GLU A 131 6.15 -2.46 19.49
C GLU A 131 7.10 -3.66 19.65
N ALA A 132 8.38 -3.38 19.90
CA ALA A 132 9.42 -4.42 19.94
C ALA A 132 9.18 -5.52 21.01
N ASP A 133 8.39 -5.24 22.04
CA ASP A 133 8.01 -6.17 23.12
C ASP A 133 6.61 -6.78 22.97
N ASP A 134 5.92 -6.54 21.85
CA ASP A 134 4.62 -7.14 21.56
C ASP A 134 4.73 -8.68 21.50
N GLU A 135 3.80 -9.37 22.15
CA GLU A 135 3.77 -10.84 22.21
C GLU A 135 3.64 -11.50 20.82
N THR A 136 3.09 -10.78 19.84
CA THR A 136 3.05 -11.19 18.43
C THR A 136 4.46 -11.38 17.84
N LEU A 137 5.44 -10.61 18.32
CA LEU A 137 6.82 -10.63 17.84
C LEU A 137 7.73 -11.62 18.59
N LYS A 138 7.18 -12.40 19.52
CA LYS A 138 7.95 -13.26 20.42
C LYS A 138 8.71 -14.39 19.74
N THR A 139 8.18 -14.92 18.65
CA THR A 139 8.77 -16.06 17.92
C THR A 139 8.66 -15.86 16.41
N SER A 140 9.47 -16.58 15.64
CA SER A 140 9.34 -16.58 14.17
C SER A 140 7.96 -17.04 13.70
N ASP A 141 7.35 -17.97 14.43
CA ASP A 141 6.06 -18.58 14.08
C ASP A 141 4.93 -17.56 14.32
N THR A 142 4.91 -16.90 15.47
CA THR A 142 3.92 -15.84 15.76
C THR A 142 4.06 -14.64 14.82
N ILE A 143 5.29 -14.28 14.42
CA ILE A 143 5.53 -13.25 13.41
C ILE A 143 4.97 -13.69 12.05
N ALA A 144 5.26 -14.93 11.63
CA ALA A 144 4.78 -15.45 10.36
C ALA A 144 3.26 -15.52 10.30
N ASP A 145 2.62 -16.00 11.36
CA ASP A 145 1.16 -16.08 11.49
C ASP A 145 0.53 -14.69 11.42
N ALA A 146 1.11 -13.70 12.10
CA ALA A 146 0.64 -12.31 12.04
C ALA A 146 0.77 -11.73 10.63
N VAL A 147 1.92 -11.90 9.98
CA VAL A 147 2.12 -11.43 8.61
C VAL A 147 1.12 -12.07 7.65
N VAL A 148 0.89 -13.38 7.74
CA VAL A 148 -0.10 -14.07 6.90
C VAL A 148 -1.50 -13.53 7.14
N TYR A 149 -1.92 -13.42 8.41
CA TYR A 149 -3.22 -12.89 8.79
C TYR A 149 -3.46 -11.48 8.22
N TYR A 150 -2.53 -10.56 8.46
CA TYR A 150 -2.69 -9.18 8.00
C TYR A 150 -2.55 -9.05 6.48
N PHE A 151 -1.74 -9.88 5.82
CA PHE A 151 -1.70 -9.90 4.36
C PHE A 151 -3.01 -10.41 3.75
N GLU A 152 -3.65 -11.42 4.34
CA GLU A 152 -4.97 -11.89 3.92
C GLU A 152 -6.05 -10.82 4.14
N LEU A 153 -5.99 -10.11 5.26
CA LEU A 153 -6.88 -8.99 5.58
C LEU A 153 -6.71 -7.81 4.62
N LEU A 154 -5.48 -7.48 4.24
CA LEU A 154 -5.16 -6.34 3.37
C LEU A 154 -5.29 -6.66 1.88
N ALA A 155 -5.27 -7.94 1.48
CA ALA A 155 -5.32 -8.35 0.09
C ALA A 155 -6.56 -7.83 -0.68
N PRO A 156 -7.78 -7.82 -0.13
CA PRO A 156 -8.95 -7.22 -0.77
C PRO A 156 -8.78 -5.73 -1.08
N LEU A 157 -8.33 -4.93 -0.11
CA LEU A 157 -8.08 -3.50 -0.29
C LEU A 157 -6.98 -3.28 -1.33
N TYR A 158 -5.88 -4.03 -1.23
CA TYR A 158 -4.81 -4.02 -2.21
C TYR A 158 -5.35 -4.25 -3.63
N ASN A 159 -6.16 -5.27 -3.81
CA ASN A 159 -6.74 -5.62 -5.11
C ASN A 159 -7.73 -4.58 -5.64
N ALA A 160 -8.45 -3.88 -4.77
CA ALA A 160 -9.35 -2.79 -5.14
C ALA A 160 -8.57 -1.56 -5.63
N MET A 161 -7.35 -1.37 -5.14
CA MET A 161 -6.57 -0.14 -5.37
C MET A 161 -5.53 -0.26 -6.49
N VAL A 162 -4.98 -1.45 -6.73
CA VAL A 162 -3.89 -1.59 -7.71
C VAL A 162 -4.40 -1.81 -9.12
N TRP A 163 -3.74 -1.13 -10.05
CA TRP A 163 -3.90 -1.40 -11.46
C TRP A 163 -3.27 -2.75 -11.81
N ARG A 164 -4.02 -3.58 -12.54
CA ARG A 164 -3.52 -4.81 -13.14
C ARG A 164 -3.59 -4.70 -14.66
N PRO A 165 -2.54 -5.11 -15.39
CA PRO A 165 -2.63 -5.12 -16.84
C PRO A 165 -3.66 -6.16 -17.29
N PRO A 166 -4.39 -5.91 -18.39
CA PRO A 166 -5.29 -6.90 -18.95
C PRO A 166 -4.48 -8.10 -19.41
N VAL A 167 -4.63 -9.23 -18.72
CA VAL A 167 -4.06 -10.51 -19.14
C VAL A 167 -4.91 -11.01 -20.30
N LYS A 168 -4.33 -11.05 -21.51
CA LYS A 168 -4.93 -11.72 -22.67
C LYS A 168 -4.73 -13.23 -22.58
#